data_AF-A0A434RVY3-F1
#
_entry.id   AF-A0A434RVY3-F1
#
_cell.length_a   1.000
_cell.length_b   1.000
_cell.length_c   1.000
_cell.angle_alpha   90.00
_cell.angle_beta   90.00
_cell.angle_gamma   90.00
#
_symmetry.space_group_name_H-M   'P 1'
#
loop_
_entity.id
_entity.type
_entity.pdbx_description
1 polymer ?
#
loop_
_entity_poly.entity_id
_entity_poly.type
_entity_poly.pdbx_seq_one_letter_code
_entity_poly.pdbx_strand_id
1 'polypeptide(L)' 'APRLSGRYQALLKAPLDDALGGAVQMAARIFAGKSGGAR' A
#
# COMPACT_ATOMS: atom_id res chain seq x y z
N ALA A 1 -16.99 -7.81 -7.02
CA ALA A 1 -15.78 -8.46 -7.58
C ALA A 1 -15.81 -9.95 -7.26
N PRO A 2 -15.46 -10.85 -8.20
CA PRO A 2 -15.40 -12.29 -7.92
C PRO A 2 -14.33 -12.58 -6.86
N ARG A 3 -14.65 -13.44 -5.89
CA ARG A 3 -13.71 -13.85 -4.84
C ARG A 3 -12.70 -14.83 -5.44
N LEU A 4 -11.41 -14.53 -5.29
CA LEU A 4 -10.34 -15.43 -5.71
C LEU A 4 -10.40 -16.73 -4.89
N SER A 5 -10.18 -17.88 -5.54
CA SER A 5 -10.01 -19.15 -4.82
C SER A 5 -8.76 -19.11 -3.94
N GLY A 6 -8.76 -19.88 -2.84
CA GLY A 6 -7.72 -19.81 -1.80
C GLY A 6 -6.28 -20.00 -2.34
N ARG A 7 -6.10 -20.85 -3.36
CA ARG A 7 -4.79 -21.07 -4.01
C ARG A 7 -4.22 -19.79 -4.61
N TYR A 8 -5.05 -18.99 -5.26
CA TYR A 8 -4.59 -17.75 -5.90
C TYR A 8 -4.41 -16.62 -4.89
N GLN A 9 -5.15 -16.62 -3.77
CA GLN A 9 -4.95 -15.62 -2.71
C GLN A 9 -3.56 -15.72 -2.08
N ALA A 10 -3.05 -16.93 -1.87
CA ALA A 10 -1.72 -17.15 -1.31
C ALA A 10 -0.61 -16.60 -2.23
N LEU A 11 -0.77 -16.75 -3.56
CA LEU A 11 0.16 -16.21 -4.56
C LEU A 11 0.17 -14.69 -4.60
N LEU A 12 -0.95 -14.05 -4.25
CA LEU A 12 -1.05 -12.59 -4.21
C LEU A 12 -0.61 -11.96 -2.89
N LYS A 13 -0.43 -12.73 -1.82
CA LYS A 13 -0.18 -12.16 -0.49
C LYS A 13 1.11 -11.35 -0.45
N ALA A 14 2.23 -11.92 -0.93
CA ALA A 14 3.50 -11.20 -1.00
C ALA A 14 3.46 -9.92 -1.86
N PRO A 15 2.99 -9.96 -3.13
CA PRO A 15 2.92 -8.73 -3.94
C PRO A 15 1.88 -7.71 -3.41
N LEU A 16 0.82 -8.14 -2.73
CA LEU A 16 -0.15 -7.24 -2.10
C LEU A 16 0.45 -6.55 -0.86
N ASP A 17 1.19 -7.31 -0.03
CA ASP A 17 1.89 -6.77 1.13
C ASP A 17 2.98 -5.75 0.68
N ASP A 18 3.68 -6.00 -0.43
CA ASP A 18 4.66 -5.08 -1.02
C ASP A 18 4.00 -3.81 -1.60
N ALA A 19 2.93 -3.95 -2.41
CA ALA A 19 2.19 -2.83 -2.96
C ALA A 19 1.59 -1.93 -1.85
N LEU A 20 1.10 -2.54 -0.77
CA LEU A 20 0.62 -1.81 0.40
C LEU A 20 1.76 -1.06 1.09
N GLY A 21 2.91 -1.69 1.28
CA GLY A 21 4.11 -1.06 1.83
C GLY A 21 4.55 0.17 1.02
N GLY A 22 4.59 0.04 -0.31
CA GLY A 22 4.89 1.15 -1.23
C GLY A 22 3.88 2.29 -1.15
N ALA A 23 2.58 1.97 -1.08
CA ALA A 23 1.52 2.96 -0.92
C ALA A 23 1.64 3.72 0.41
N VAL A 24 1.95 3.02 1.52
CA VAL A 24 2.16 3.64 2.83
C VAL A 24 3.38 4.55 2.84
N GLN A 25 4.50 4.15 2.22
CA GLN A 25 5.68 5.00 2.10
C GLN A 25 5.40 6.28 1.31
N MET A 26 4.63 6.18 0.22
CA MET A 26 4.23 7.34 -0.57
C MET A 26 3.30 8.27 0.21
N ALA A 27 2.32 7.72 0.94
CA ALA A 27 1.48 8.50 1.84
C ALA A 27 2.31 9.22 2.90
N ALA A 28 3.23 8.52 3.56
CA ALA A 28 4.12 9.11 4.57
C ALA A 28 4.93 10.29 4.00
N ARG A 29 5.47 10.19 2.77
CA ARG A 29 6.17 11.29 2.09
C ARG A 29 5.25 12.48 1.84
N ILE A 30 4.03 12.25 1.35
CA ILE A 30 3.06 13.32 1.08
C ILE A 30 2.70 14.05 2.37
N PHE A 31 2.40 13.31 3.45
CA PHE A 31 2.03 13.92 4.73
C PHE A 31 3.21 14.58 5.45
N ALA A 32 4.40 13.98 5.43
CA ALA A 32 5.61 14.58 5.96
C ALA A 32 6.03 15.85 5.19
N GLY A 33 5.85 15.87 3.86
CA GLY A 33 6.04 17.07 3.04
C GLY A 33 4.93 18.12 3.22
N LYS A 34 3.72 17.70 3.59
CA LYS A 34 2.59 18.60 3.92
C LYS A 34 2.77 19.29 5.27
N SER A 35 3.63 18.76 6.14
CA SER A 35 4.20 19.48 7.31
C SER A 35 5.17 20.63 6.92
N GLY A 36 5.37 20.90 5.63
CA GLY A 36 6.04 22.11 5.11
C GLY A 36 5.08 23.21 4.66
N GLY A 37 3.82 23.20 5.10
CA GLY A 37 2.79 24.20 4.76
C GLY A 37 2.06 24.77 5.96
N ALA A 38 2.78 24.98 7.07
CA ALA A 38 2.38 25.81 8.20
C ALA A 38 3.64 26.33 8.91
N ARG A 39 4.45 27.11 8.18
CA ARG A 39 5.35 28.15 8.70
C ARG A 39 5.57 29.17 7.59
#